data_AF-A0A496PJL2-F1
#
_entry.id   AF-A0A496PJL2-F1
#
_cell.length_a   1.000
_cell.length_b   1.000
_cell.length_c   1.000
_cell.angle_alpha   90.00
_cell.angle_beta   90.00
_cell.angle_gamma   90.00
#
_symmetry.space_group_name_H-M   'P 1'
#
loop_
_entity.id
_entity.type
_entity.pdbx_description
1 polymer ?
#
loop_
_entity_poly.entity_id
_entity_poly.type
_entity_poly.pdbx_seq_one_letter_code
_entity_poly.pdbx_strand_id
1 'polypeptide(L)'
;MRPTPIAASQSSARPKNLKYFATTLRANDSTDRRNLDDFQRAWTAFEAACSWVPVEQMTLVSGGTRWRSENGTDATFADTVAAAFEKAGSGGLSNSVLAMIVAEQITGRPGRLFKRSLSSYEEAARQWKKLGLTPGDIRALPLNVQFEIENMGGIPASARNVASRQALDAALKDPEVAYRILGGYRSGFSRQEFDEQLKGLNEGLAEADKVAAVRCSLAENRVAQLVGLRIADKALTASISIGNMDTANNVTVNVPGAQTTLTSMKDQMSAVKSQTLAMRSVGASGLMGSWMGSWMGFARRAGVMPRNG
;
A
#
# COMPACT_ATOMS: atom_id res chain seq x y z
N MET A 1 -26.14 17.85 21.48
CA MET A 1 -24.74 17.47 21.78
C MET A 1 -23.84 17.96 20.64
N ARG A 2 -22.68 18.56 20.94
CA ARG A 2 -21.62 18.72 19.92
C ARG A 2 -20.91 17.37 19.76
N PRO A 3 -20.51 16.94 18.54
CA PRO A 3 -19.69 15.75 18.40
C PRO A 3 -18.36 15.99 19.10
N THR A 4 -18.06 15.21 20.14
CA THR A 4 -16.71 15.13 20.69
C THR A 4 -15.79 14.68 19.56
N PRO A 5 -14.66 15.37 19.28
CA PRO A 5 -13.70 14.83 18.34
C PRO A 5 -13.24 13.48 18.88
N ILE A 6 -13.36 12.42 18.07
CA ILE A 6 -12.75 11.13 18.39
C ILE A 6 -11.25 11.38 18.39
N ALA A 7 -10.66 11.61 19.57
CA ALA A 7 -9.23 11.46 19.75
C ALA A 7 -8.89 10.06 19.26
N ALA A 8 -7.99 9.97 18.27
CA ALA A 8 -7.77 8.75 17.50
C ALA A 8 -7.39 7.60 18.44
N SER A 9 -8.38 6.76 18.77
CA SER A 9 -8.19 5.64 19.67
C SER A 9 -7.30 4.62 18.96
N GLN A 10 -6.14 4.36 19.54
CA GLN A 10 -5.19 3.38 19.03
C GLN A 10 -5.35 2.06 19.78
N SER A 11 -5.28 0.97 19.05
CA SER A 11 -5.07 -0.37 19.61
C SER A 11 -3.60 -0.75 19.51
N SER A 12 -3.14 -1.61 20.41
CA SER A 12 -1.82 -2.24 20.33
C SER A 12 -1.97 -3.76 20.38
N ALA A 13 -1.14 -4.48 19.63
CA ALA A 13 -1.08 -5.93 19.67
C ALA A 13 0.36 -6.42 19.52
N ARG A 14 0.60 -7.68 19.86
CA ARG A 14 1.87 -8.38 19.60
C ARG A 14 1.64 -9.35 18.43
N PRO A 15 2.15 -9.08 17.21
CA PRO A 15 1.91 -9.94 16.04
C PRO A 15 2.24 -11.42 16.27
N LYS A 16 3.33 -11.70 17.00
CA LYS A 16 3.74 -13.06 17.37
C LYS A 16 2.65 -13.80 18.18
N ASN A 17 1.97 -13.11 19.09
CA ASN A 17 0.91 -13.70 19.92
C ASN A 17 -0.34 -13.99 19.08
N LEU A 18 -0.71 -13.07 18.16
CA LEU A 18 -1.84 -13.26 17.25
C LEU A 18 -1.61 -14.41 16.28
N LYS A 19 -0.41 -14.51 15.68
CA LYS A 19 -0.02 -15.63 14.81
C LYS A 19 0.05 -16.95 15.57
N TYR A 20 0.52 -16.94 16.82
CA TYR A 20 0.51 -18.12 17.70
C TYR A 20 -0.93 -18.58 17.95
N PHE A 21 -1.83 -17.68 18.34
CA PHE A 21 -3.26 -17.96 18.50
C PHE A 21 -3.87 -18.56 17.22
N ALA A 22 -3.66 -17.93 16.06
CA ALA A 22 -4.16 -18.43 14.77
C ALA A 22 -3.60 -19.81 14.40
N THR A 23 -2.35 -20.11 14.76
CA THR A 23 -1.71 -21.40 14.53
C THR A 23 -2.30 -22.48 15.44
N THR A 24 -2.43 -22.19 16.75
CA THR A 24 -3.04 -23.10 17.73
C THR A 24 -4.50 -23.40 17.40
N LEU A 25 -5.28 -22.39 16.98
CA LEU A 25 -6.69 -22.56 16.63
C LEU A 25 -6.86 -23.52 15.43
N ARG A 26 -6.07 -23.33 14.37
CA ARG A 26 -6.06 -24.25 13.20
C ARG A 26 -5.57 -25.66 13.54
N ALA A 27 -4.63 -25.80 14.47
CA ALA A 27 -4.16 -27.11 14.94
C ALA A 27 -5.27 -27.86 15.68
N ASN A 28 -6.03 -27.16 16.54
CA ASN A 28 -7.20 -27.72 17.23
C ASN A 28 -8.30 -28.11 16.23
N ASP A 29 -8.68 -27.23 15.30
CA ASP A 29 -9.68 -27.51 14.25
C ASP A 29 -9.35 -28.76 13.43
N SER A 30 -8.05 -29.01 13.16
CA SER A 30 -7.59 -30.20 12.44
C SER A 30 -7.81 -31.51 13.21
N THR A 31 -7.82 -31.43 14.54
CA THR A 31 -8.09 -32.55 15.45
C THR A 31 -9.58 -32.73 15.66
N ASP A 32 -10.31 -31.65 15.93
CA ASP A 32 -11.77 -31.66 16.08
C ASP A 32 -12.48 -32.13 14.81
N ARG A 33 -11.92 -31.83 13.62
CA ARG A 33 -12.40 -32.41 12.37
C ARG A 33 -12.40 -33.94 12.40
N ARG A 34 -11.31 -34.59 12.81
CA ARG A 34 -11.22 -36.05 12.84
C ARG A 34 -12.26 -36.63 13.80
N ASN A 35 -12.37 -36.05 14.99
CA ASN A 35 -13.36 -36.46 15.99
C ASN A 35 -14.81 -36.33 15.47
N LEU A 36 -15.13 -35.27 14.73
CA LEU A 36 -16.45 -35.10 14.11
C LEU A 36 -16.68 -36.06 12.93
N ASP A 37 -15.65 -36.32 12.12
CA ASP A 37 -15.71 -37.28 11.02
C ASP A 37 -15.93 -38.72 11.55
N ASP A 38 -15.26 -39.09 12.66
CA ASP A 38 -15.46 -40.36 13.38
C ASP A 38 -16.85 -40.44 14.03
N PHE A 39 -17.28 -39.37 14.70
CA PHE A 39 -18.62 -39.29 15.29
C PHE A 39 -19.71 -39.47 14.22
N GLN A 40 -19.62 -38.77 13.09
CA GLN A 40 -20.60 -38.88 12.01
C GLN A 40 -20.67 -40.30 11.44
N ARG A 41 -19.54 -41.00 11.31
CA ARG A 41 -19.52 -42.43 10.91
C ARG A 41 -20.23 -43.32 11.92
N ALA A 42 -19.93 -43.15 13.21
CA ALA A 42 -20.57 -43.92 14.29
C ALA A 42 -22.08 -43.64 14.38
N TRP A 43 -22.48 -42.38 14.20
CA TRP A 43 -23.87 -41.95 14.19
C TRP A 43 -24.67 -42.59 13.03
N THR A 44 -24.16 -42.54 11.80
CA THR A 44 -24.81 -43.19 10.66
C THR A 44 -24.88 -44.72 10.81
N ALA A 45 -23.88 -45.34 11.43
CA ALA A 45 -23.93 -46.78 11.75
C ALA A 45 -25.00 -47.10 12.82
N PHE A 46 -25.17 -46.24 13.82
CA PHE A 46 -26.24 -46.35 14.83
C PHE A 46 -27.63 -46.21 14.18
N GLU A 47 -27.86 -45.18 13.35
CA GLU A 47 -29.14 -44.99 12.64
C GLU A 47 -29.51 -46.21 11.77
N ALA A 48 -28.53 -46.84 11.12
CA ALA A 48 -28.74 -48.04 10.33
C ALA A 48 -29.08 -49.29 11.17
N ALA A 49 -28.43 -49.47 12.33
CA ALA A 49 -28.63 -50.62 13.20
C ALA A 49 -29.84 -50.49 14.14
N CYS A 50 -30.21 -49.26 14.49
CA CYS A 50 -31.21 -48.92 15.50
C CYS A 50 -32.32 -48.02 14.94
N SER A 51 -32.74 -48.26 13.69
CA SER A 51 -33.78 -47.50 12.97
C SER A 51 -35.16 -47.44 13.64
N TRP A 52 -35.37 -48.25 14.69
CA TRP A 52 -36.56 -48.25 15.55
C TRP A 52 -36.48 -47.25 16.72
N VAL A 53 -35.31 -46.65 17.00
CA VAL A 53 -35.14 -45.64 18.05
C VAL A 53 -35.58 -44.27 17.51
N PRO A 54 -36.56 -43.60 18.13
CA PRO A 54 -36.92 -42.24 17.75
C PRO A 54 -35.82 -41.27 18.20
N VAL A 55 -35.13 -40.66 17.25
CA VAL A 55 -34.25 -39.51 17.50
C VAL A 55 -34.92 -38.26 16.96
N GLU A 56 -35.26 -37.32 17.84
CA GLU A 56 -35.96 -36.10 17.44
C GLU A 56 -35.06 -35.15 16.63
N GLN A 57 -33.83 -34.90 17.11
CA GLN A 57 -32.87 -34.01 16.44
C GLN A 57 -31.43 -34.41 16.79
N MET A 58 -30.49 -34.26 15.84
CA MET A 58 -29.06 -34.33 16.11
C MET A 58 -28.32 -33.15 15.48
N THR A 59 -27.73 -32.29 16.32
CA THR A 59 -27.13 -31.00 15.93
C THR A 59 -25.62 -30.93 16.14
N LEU A 60 -25.00 -31.93 16.75
CA LEU A 60 -23.57 -31.90 17.09
C LEU A 60 -22.67 -31.76 15.86
N VAL A 61 -22.96 -32.48 14.78
CA VAL A 61 -22.10 -32.47 13.57
C VAL A 61 -22.25 -31.18 12.77
N SER A 62 -23.46 -30.65 12.63
CA SER A 62 -23.72 -29.37 11.97
C SER A 62 -23.17 -28.21 12.80
N GLY A 63 -23.40 -28.20 14.11
CA GLY A 63 -22.84 -27.24 15.05
C GLY A 63 -21.32 -27.26 15.09
N GLY A 64 -20.70 -28.44 15.22
CA GLY A 64 -19.25 -28.60 15.22
C GLY A 64 -18.58 -28.28 13.87
N THR A 65 -19.30 -28.41 12.76
CA THR A 65 -18.83 -27.95 11.44
C THR A 65 -18.90 -26.43 11.33
N ARG A 66 -19.96 -25.81 11.84
CA ARG A 66 -20.09 -24.35 11.92
C ARG A 66 -19.01 -23.72 12.82
N TRP A 67 -18.81 -24.27 14.03
CA TRP A 67 -17.79 -23.82 14.98
C TRP A 67 -16.38 -23.76 14.36
N ARG A 68 -15.97 -24.81 13.65
CA ARG A 68 -14.67 -24.83 12.93
C ARG A 68 -14.60 -23.80 11.80
N SER A 69 -15.72 -23.46 11.17
CA SER A 69 -15.77 -22.40 10.16
C SER A 69 -15.65 -21.00 10.78
N GLU A 70 -16.19 -20.81 11.99
CA GLU A 70 -16.03 -19.60 12.79
C GLU A 70 -14.58 -19.49 13.30
N ASN A 71 -13.98 -20.56 13.83
CA ASN A 71 -12.56 -20.62 14.20
C ASN A 71 -11.60 -20.31 13.03
N GLY A 72 -11.87 -20.85 11.84
CA GLY A 72 -11.10 -20.52 10.63
C GLY A 72 -11.21 -19.05 10.23
N THR A 73 -12.34 -18.41 10.51
CA THR A 73 -12.55 -16.96 10.32
C THR A 73 -11.72 -16.17 11.33
N ASP A 74 -11.77 -16.54 12.61
CA ASP A 74 -11.02 -15.89 13.70
C ASP A 74 -9.50 -16.02 13.54
N ALA A 75 -9.00 -17.19 13.11
CA ALA A 75 -7.59 -17.39 12.80
C ALA A 75 -7.14 -16.48 11.64
N THR A 76 -7.99 -16.30 10.62
CA THR A 76 -7.70 -15.42 9.48
C THR A 76 -7.75 -13.95 9.87
N PHE A 77 -8.72 -13.54 10.70
CA PHE A 77 -8.77 -12.20 11.31
C PHE A 77 -7.50 -11.90 12.13
N ALA A 78 -7.07 -12.84 12.98
CA ALA A 78 -5.87 -12.67 13.80
C ALA A 78 -4.59 -12.52 12.95
N ASP A 79 -4.44 -13.29 11.87
CA ASP A 79 -3.32 -13.14 10.92
C ASP A 79 -3.36 -11.79 10.19
N THR A 80 -4.53 -11.33 9.73
CA THR A 80 -4.70 -10.03 9.09
C THR A 80 -4.29 -8.89 10.02
N VAL A 81 -4.76 -8.91 11.27
CA VAL A 81 -4.40 -7.90 12.28
C VAL A 81 -2.90 -7.98 12.62
N ALA A 82 -2.33 -9.18 12.74
CA ALA A 82 -0.90 -9.36 12.95
C ALA A 82 -0.07 -8.74 11.81
N ALA A 83 -0.45 -8.98 10.55
CA ALA A 83 0.21 -8.42 9.37
C ALA A 83 0.09 -6.88 9.30
N ALA A 84 -1.03 -6.31 9.76
CA ALA A 84 -1.19 -4.86 9.87
C ALA A 84 -0.18 -4.24 10.86
N PHE A 85 -0.06 -4.82 12.06
CA PHE A 85 0.92 -4.37 13.06
C PHE A 85 2.38 -4.62 12.63
N GLU A 86 2.67 -5.66 11.86
CA GLU A 86 4.00 -5.88 11.28
C GLU A 86 4.36 -4.83 10.22
N LYS A 87 3.42 -4.47 9.33
CA LYS A 87 3.60 -3.37 8.37
C LYS A 87 3.80 -2.01 9.07
N ALA A 88 3.13 -1.79 10.20
CA ALA A 88 3.33 -0.59 11.01
C ALA A 88 4.78 -0.48 11.52
N GLY A 89 5.46 -1.61 11.75
CA GLY A 89 6.86 -1.73 12.17
C GLY A 89 7.06 -1.66 13.68
N SER A 90 6.25 -0.88 14.39
CA SER A 90 6.07 -0.91 15.87
C SER A 90 4.98 0.08 16.29
N GLY A 91 4.52 -0.01 17.54
CA GLY A 91 3.59 0.96 18.15
C GLY A 91 2.12 0.56 18.09
N GLY A 92 1.24 1.54 18.32
CA GLY A 92 -0.19 1.40 18.17
C GLY A 92 -0.66 1.69 16.74
N LEU A 93 -1.79 1.11 16.36
CA LEU A 93 -2.52 1.42 15.13
C LEU A 93 -3.86 2.08 15.47
N SER A 94 -4.25 3.09 14.69
CA SER A 94 -5.56 3.71 14.79
C SER A 94 -6.67 2.68 14.57
N ASN A 95 -7.71 2.72 15.41
CA ASN A 95 -8.89 1.88 15.26
C ASN A 95 -9.61 2.12 13.93
N SER A 96 -9.47 3.31 13.31
CA SER A 96 -10.00 3.55 11.96
C SER A 96 -9.25 2.78 10.88
N VAL A 97 -7.93 2.59 11.03
CA VAL A 97 -7.10 1.79 10.12
C VAL A 97 -7.44 0.32 10.25
N LEU A 98 -7.51 -0.19 11.49
CA LEU A 98 -7.93 -1.58 11.76
C LEU A 98 -9.34 -1.86 11.21
N ALA A 99 -10.29 -0.95 11.41
CA ALA A 99 -11.64 -1.07 10.86
C ALA A 99 -11.66 -1.13 9.33
N MET A 100 -10.82 -0.35 8.62
CA MET A 100 -10.72 -0.42 7.15
C MET A 100 -10.13 -1.75 6.66
N ILE A 101 -9.09 -2.26 7.33
CA ILE A 101 -8.44 -3.53 6.98
C ILE A 101 -9.42 -4.70 7.17
N VAL A 102 -10.14 -4.72 8.29
CA VAL A 102 -11.17 -5.74 8.58
C VAL A 102 -12.35 -5.63 7.63
N ALA A 103 -12.80 -4.41 7.29
CA ALA A 103 -13.86 -4.21 6.30
C ALA A 103 -13.46 -4.68 4.89
N GLU A 104 -12.22 -4.46 4.47
CA GLU A 104 -11.69 -4.99 3.20
C GLU A 104 -11.68 -6.53 3.22
N GLN A 105 -11.20 -7.16 4.29
CA GLN A 105 -11.21 -8.62 4.45
C GLN A 105 -12.63 -9.20 4.33
N ILE A 106 -13.61 -8.60 5.00
CA ILE A 106 -15.00 -9.10 5.04
C ILE A 106 -15.72 -8.89 3.70
N THR A 107 -15.53 -7.72 3.07
CA THR A 107 -16.35 -7.32 1.91
C THR A 107 -15.68 -7.55 0.56
N GLY A 108 -14.37 -7.86 0.54
CA GLY A 108 -13.53 -7.81 -0.66
C GLY A 108 -13.48 -6.42 -1.32
N ARG A 109 -14.06 -5.40 -0.67
CA ARG A 109 -14.17 -4.05 -1.22
C ARG A 109 -13.19 -3.13 -0.48
N PRO A 110 -12.27 -2.50 -1.22
CA PRO A 110 -11.39 -1.52 -0.62
C PRO A 110 -12.18 -0.36 -0.02
N GLY A 111 -11.91 -0.06 1.26
CA GLY A 111 -12.33 1.19 1.87
C GLY A 111 -11.76 2.37 1.11
N ARG A 112 -12.55 3.43 0.92
CA ARG A 112 -12.05 4.73 0.47
C ARG A 112 -11.81 5.60 1.68
N LEU A 113 -10.58 6.09 1.82
CA LEU A 113 -10.21 6.93 2.95
C LEU A 113 -10.73 8.37 2.75
N PHE A 114 -10.88 8.80 1.49
CA PHE A 114 -11.50 10.07 1.13
C PHE A 114 -12.65 9.84 0.13
N LYS A 115 -13.66 10.72 0.16
CA LYS A 115 -14.64 10.75 -0.94
C LYS A 115 -13.88 11.13 -2.21
N ARG A 116 -14.14 10.44 -3.33
CA ARG A 116 -13.49 10.63 -4.65
C ARG A 116 -13.83 11.99 -5.33
N SER A 117 -14.24 12.96 -4.54
CA SER A 117 -14.64 14.32 -4.91
C SER A 117 -14.50 15.23 -3.67
N LEU A 118 -13.32 15.23 -3.03
CA LEU A 118 -12.95 16.40 -2.24
C LEU A 118 -12.74 17.53 -3.25
N SER A 119 -13.53 18.59 -3.08
CA SER A 119 -13.72 19.67 -4.05
C SER A 119 -12.46 20.50 -4.26
N SER A 120 -11.54 20.46 -3.29
CA SER A 120 -10.28 21.18 -3.31
C SER A 120 -9.19 20.46 -2.49
N TYR A 121 -7.94 20.81 -2.73
CA TYR A 121 -6.80 20.38 -1.91
C TYR A 121 -6.93 20.81 -0.44
N GLU A 122 -7.64 21.91 -0.18
CA GLU A 122 -7.87 22.41 1.18
C GLU A 122 -8.83 21.48 1.95
N GLU A 123 -9.81 20.88 1.27
CA GLU A 123 -10.65 19.83 1.87
C GLU A 123 -9.85 18.56 2.17
N ALA A 124 -8.95 18.15 1.26
CA ALA A 124 -8.04 17.03 1.51
C ALA A 124 -7.15 17.30 2.74
N ALA A 125 -6.55 18.48 2.85
CA ALA A 125 -5.77 18.90 4.03
C ALA A 125 -6.59 18.84 5.32
N ARG A 126 -7.83 19.38 5.31
CA ARG A 126 -8.73 19.37 6.47
C ARG A 126 -9.13 17.96 6.90
N GLN A 127 -9.42 17.06 5.97
CA GLN A 127 -9.78 15.67 6.32
C GLN A 127 -8.55 14.89 6.77
N TRP A 128 -7.41 15.03 6.09
CA TRP A 128 -6.14 14.43 6.50
C TRP A 128 -5.78 14.79 7.94
N LYS A 129 -5.85 16.08 8.31
CA LYS A 129 -5.57 16.56 9.67
C LYS A 129 -6.52 15.97 10.72
N LYS A 130 -7.78 15.67 10.38
CA LYS A 130 -8.75 15.04 11.31
C LYS A 130 -8.47 13.55 11.53
N LEU A 131 -7.90 12.86 10.55
CA LEU A 131 -7.60 11.42 10.66
C LEU A 131 -6.42 11.14 11.59
N GLY A 132 -5.48 12.08 11.70
CA GLY A 132 -4.35 11.98 12.64
C GLY A 132 -3.41 10.81 12.37
N LEU A 133 -3.37 10.29 11.13
CA LEU A 133 -2.62 9.08 10.80
C LEU A 133 -1.12 9.26 10.98
N THR A 134 -0.50 8.31 11.68
CA THR A 134 0.95 8.21 11.83
C THR A 134 1.59 7.54 10.59
N PRO A 135 2.92 7.61 10.42
CA PRO A 135 3.62 6.78 9.42
C PRO A 135 3.39 5.27 9.58
N GLY A 136 3.14 4.78 10.81
CA GLY A 136 2.80 3.38 11.05
C GLY A 136 1.41 3.02 10.53
N ASP A 137 0.43 3.89 10.77
CA ASP A 137 -0.92 3.79 10.22
C ASP A 137 -0.89 3.70 8.69
N ILE A 138 -0.16 4.61 8.03
CA ILE A 138 -0.08 4.69 6.57
C ILE A 138 0.48 3.39 5.97
N ARG A 139 1.52 2.79 6.58
CA ARG A 139 2.08 1.52 6.11
C ARG A 139 1.12 0.34 6.27
N ALA A 140 0.29 0.36 7.31
CA ALA A 140 -0.67 -0.71 7.58
C ALA A 140 -1.90 -0.68 6.65
N LEU A 141 -2.20 0.47 6.02
CA LEU A 141 -3.36 0.64 5.15
C LEU A 141 -3.41 -0.39 3.99
N PRO A 142 -4.61 -0.71 3.48
CA PRO A 142 -4.81 -1.44 2.23
C PRO A 142 -4.00 -0.86 1.06
N LEU A 143 -3.51 -1.73 0.17
CA LEU A 143 -2.62 -1.32 -0.92
C LEU A 143 -3.27 -0.31 -1.88
N ASN A 144 -4.54 -0.51 -2.22
CA ASN A 144 -5.29 0.45 -3.04
C ASN A 144 -5.41 1.84 -2.38
N VAL A 145 -5.41 1.90 -1.04
CA VAL A 145 -5.54 3.14 -0.27
C VAL A 145 -4.21 3.88 -0.28
N GLN A 146 -3.10 3.15 -0.23
CA GLN A 146 -1.77 3.73 -0.42
C GLN A 146 -1.66 4.38 -1.82
N PHE A 147 -2.15 3.69 -2.87
CA PHE A 147 -2.28 4.24 -4.23
C PHE A 147 -3.26 5.45 -4.33
N GLU A 148 -4.27 5.56 -3.46
CA GLU A 148 -5.16 6.73 -3.37
C GLU A 148 -4.46 7.92 -2.70
N ILE A 149 -3.77 7.69 -1.58
CA ILE A 149 -3.07 8.70 -0.77
C ILE A 149 -1.96 9.38 -1.59
N GLU A 150 -1.09 8.62 -2.23
CA GLU A 150 0.08 9.20 -2.90
C GLU A 150 -0.27 10.16 -4.05
N ASN A 151 -1.44 9.95 -4.68
CA ASN A 151 -1.92 10.74 -5.80
C ASN A 151 -2.76 11.95 -5.35
N MET A 152 -2.93 12.15 -4.05
CA MET A 152 -3.74 13.22 -3.47
C MET A 152 -2.94 14.51 -3.29
N GLY A 153 -3.44 15.62 -3.86
CA GLY A 153 -2.98 16.96 -3.52
C GLY A 153 -3.58 17.45 -2.20
N GLY A 154 -2.85 18.30 -1.48
CA GLY A 154 -3.30 18.85 -0.19
C GLY A 154 -2.94 18.02 1.04
N ILE A 155 -2.28 16.88 0.88
CA ILE A 155 -1.71 16.11 1.99
C ILE A 155 -0.17 16.20 2.01
N PRO A 156 0.50 16.00 3.16
CA PRO A 156 1.95 16.12 3.27
C PRO A 156 2.73 15.20 2.34
N ALA A 157 3.83 15.69 1.78
CA ALA A 157 4.78 14.94 0.96
C ALA A 157 5.43 13.79 1.74
N SER A 158 5.70 13.99 3.03
CA SER A 158 6.14 12.94 3.96
C SER A 158 5.14 11.79 4.06
N ALA A 159 3.83 12.08 4.16
CA ALA A 159 2.78 11.07 4.18
C ALA A 159 2.66 10.33 2.83
N ARG A 160 2.71 11.07 1.72
CA ARG A 160 2.74 10.50 0.36
C ARG A 160 3.93 9.58 0.18
N ASN A 161 5.12 9.98 0.61
CA ASN A 161 6.34 9.17 0.56
C ASN A 161 6.22 7.87 1.35
N VAL A 162 5.59 7.87 2.52
CA VAL A 162 5.35 6.62 3.27
C VAL A 162 4.39 5.70 2.50
N ALA A 163 3.31 6.24 1.94
CA ALA A 163 2.35 5.48 1.15
C ALA A 163 2.98 4.93 -0.15
N SER A 164 3.62 5.78 -0.95
CA SER A 164 4.24 5.41 -2.22
C SER A 164 5.36 4.39 -2.06
N ARG A 165 6.23 4.55 -1.06
CA ARG A 165 7.28 3.57 -0.80
C ARG A 165 6.68 2.24 -0.39
N GLN A 166 5.68 2.22 0.48
CA GLN A 166 5.01 0.98 0.87
C GLN A 166 4.27 0.31 -0.31
N ALA A 167 3.66 1.10 -1.19
CA ALA A 167 2.98 0.63 -2.39
C ALA A 167 3.95 0.08 -3.44
N LEU A 168 5.10 0.74 -3.65
CA LEU A 168 6.19 0.26 -4.50
C LEU A 168 6.76 -1.05 -3.96
N ASP A 169 7.02 -1.13 -2.65
CA ASP A 169 7.55 -2.33 -1.98
C ASP A 169 6.58 -3.52 -2.09
N ALA A 170 5.27 -3.27 -2.05
CA ALA A 170 4.24 -4.27 -2.32
C ALA A 170 4.14 -4.64 -3.81
N ALA A 171 4.25 -3.66 -4.71
CA ALA A 171 4.19 -3.86 -6.15
C ALA A 171 5.40 -4.64 -6.70
N LEU A 172 6.57 -4.53 -6.07
CA LEU A 172 7.74 -5.35 -6.39
C LEU A 172 7.60 -6.81 -5.92
N LYS A 173 6.77 -7.06 -4.89
CA LYS A 173 6.48 -8.41 -4.36
C LYS A 173 5.35 -9.09 -5.14
N ASP A 174 4.31 -8.35 -5.49
CA ASP A 174 3.21 -8.80 -6.35
C ASP A 174 2.88 -7.74 -7.42
N PRO A 175 3.59 -7.76 -8.57
CA PRO A 175 3.33 -6.83 -9.66
C PRO A 175 1.99 -7.07 -10.36
N GLU A 176 1.34 -8.24 -10.18
CA GLU A 176 0.04 -8.49 -10.80
C GLU A 176 -1.10 -7.78 -10.06
N VAL A 177 -1.09 -7.83 -8.73
CA VAL A 177 -2.03 -7.08 -7.90
C VAL A 177 -1.86 -5.57 -8.15
N ALA A 178 -0.63 -5.06 -8.14
CA ALA A 178 -0.37 -3.64 -8.43
C ALA A 178 -0.80 -3.23 -9.85
N TYR A 179 -0.49 -4.03 -10.88
CA TYR A 179 -0.91 -3.77 -12.26
C TYR A 179 -2.44 -3.73 -12.40
N ARG A 180 -3.17 -4.61 -11.70
CA ARG A 180 -4.64 -4.61 -11.69
C ARG A 180 -5.21 -3.37 -10.97
N ILE A 181 -4.68 -3.03 -9.79
CA ILE A 181 -5.15 -1.88 -8.99
C ILE A 181 -4.93 -0.56 -9.74
N LEU A 182 -3.76 -0.36 -10.33
CA LEU A 182 -3.43 0.84 -11.09
C LEU A 182 -4.14 0.94 -12.45
N GLY A 183 -4.84 -0.11 -12.89
CA GLY A 183 -5.57 -0.13 -14.17
C GLY A 183 -4.69 -0.41 -15.38
N GLY A 184 -3.60 -1.17 -15.21
CA GLY A 184 -2.63 -1.50 -16.26
C GLY A 184 -3.22 -2.11 -17.53
N TYR A 185 -4.33 -2.85 -17.41
CA TYR A 185 -5.11 -3.36 -18.55
C TYR A 185 -5.73 -2.27 -19.45
N ARG A 186 -5.67 -0.99 -19.05
CA ARG A 186 -6.06 0.20 -19.85
C ARG A 186 -4.85 1.01 -20.31
N SER A 187 -3.64 0.56 -20.00
CA SER A 187 -2.39 1.24 -20.33
C SER A 187 -1.88 0.90 -21.74
N GLY A 188 -0.76 1.49 -22.13
CA GLY A 188 -0.08 1.25 -23.40
C GLY A 188 1.10 0.29 -23.30
N PHE A 189 1.30 -0.35 -22.16
CA PHE A 189 2.43 -1.23 -21.86
C PHE A 189 1.96 -2.57 -21.28
N SER A 190 2.79 -3.59 -21.42
CA SER A 190 2.58 -4.95 -20.94
C SER A 190 2.88 -5.11 -19.44
N ARG A 191 2.45 -6.23 -18.84
CA ARG A 191 2.82 -6.60 -17.45
C ARG A 191 4.33 -6.72 -17.26
N GLN A 192 5.08 -7.15 -18.28
CA GLN A 192 6.54 -7.23 -18.22
C GLN A 192 7.16 -5.82 -18.20
N GLU A 193 6.76 -4.95 -19.13
CA GLU A 193 7.22 -3.55 -19.18
C GLU A 193 6.82 -2.77 -17.91
N PHE A 194 5.76 -3.17 -17.20
CA PHE A 194 5.38 -2.64 -15.89
C PHE A 194 6.37 -3.05 -14.78
N ASP A 195 6.69 -4.35 -14.68
CA ASP A 195 7.65 -4.88 -13.69
C ASP A 195 9.06 -4.31 -13.91
N GLU A 196 9.52 -4.24 -15.15
CA GLU A 196 10.79 -3.58 -15.52
C GLU A 196 10.82 -2.10 -15.09
N GLN A 197 9.72 -1.36 -15.27
CA GLN A 197 9.61 0.03 -14.84
C GLN A 197 9.51 0.20 -13.31
N LEU A 198 8.89 -0.72 -12.58
CA LEU A 198 8.90 -0.71 -11.11
C LEU A 198 10.31 -0.94 -10.55
N LYS A 199 11.07 -1.87 -11.14
CA LYS A 199 12.48 -2.12 -10.80
C LYS A 199 13.34 -0.88 -11.07
N GLY A 200 13.18 -0.27 -12.24
CA GLY A 200 13.84 0.99 -12.60
C GLY A 200 13.53 2.15 -11.64
N LEU A 201 12.26 2.29 -11.25
CA LEU A 201 11.84 3.27 -10.25
C LEU A 201 12.51 3.01 -8.90
N ASN A 202 12.58 1.76 -8.45
CA ASN A 202 13.20 1.38 -7.19
C ASN A 202 14.71 1.68 -7.17
N GLU A 203 15.43 1.33 -8.24
CA GLU A 203 16.85 1.69 -8.39
C GLU A 203 17.07 3.21 -8.41
N GLY A 204 16.22 3.93 -9.14
CA GLY A 204 16.27 5.38 -9.20
C GLY A 204 15.97 6.06 -7.87
N LEU A 205 15.01 5.54 -7.09
CA LEU A 205 14.69 6.03 -5.75
C LEU A 205 15.84 5.76 -4.77
N ALA A 206 16.48 4.59 -4.85
CA ALA A 206 17.68 4.29 -4.07
C ALA A 206 18.86 5.20 -4.42
N GLU A 207 19.01 5.63 -5.69
CA GLU A 207 19.99 6.66 -6.05
C GLU A 207 19.58 8.06 -5.55
N ALA A 208 18.29 8.41 -5.62
CA ALA A 208 17.78 9.67 -5.07
C ALA A 208 18.06 9.80 -3.56
N ASP A 209 17.91 8.72 -2.80
CA ASP A 209 18.25 8.67 -1.37
C ASP A 209 19.75 8.96 -1.13
N LYS A 210 20.65 8.37 -1.92
CA LYS A 210 22.10 8.66 -1.84
C LYS A 210 22.41 10.11 -2.18
N VAL A 211 21.75 10.69 -3.20
CA VAL A 211 21.92 12.10 -3.57
C VAL A 211 21.41 13.02 -2.47
N ALA A 212 20.24 12.72 -1.87
CA ALA A 212 19.68 13.49 -0.77
C ALA A 212 20.60 13.51 0.47
N ALA A 213 21.20 12.37 0.80
CA ALA A 213 22.12 12.21 1.93
C ALA A 213 23.34 13.15 1.87
N VAL A 214 23.81 13.51 0.67
CA VAL A 214 24.98 14.40 0.46
C VAL A 214 24.62 15.84 0.05
N ARG A 215 23.37 16.07 -0.42
CA ARG A 215 22.91 17.37 -0.98
C ARG A 215 22.53 18.40 0.08
N CYS A 216 21.89 18.00 1.18
CA CYS A 216 21.30 18.97 2.09
C CYS A 216 22.22 19.26 3.30
N SER A 217 22.48 20.54 3.56
CA SER A 217 23.26 20.99 4.72
C SER A 217 22.58 20.56 6.03
N LEU A 218 21.32 20.93 6.19
CA LEU A 218 20.45 20.51 7.31
C LEU A 218 20.04 19.04 7.16
N ALA A 219 20.16 18.28 8.26
CA ALA A 219 19.89 16.84 8.29
C ALA A 219 18.42 16.50 7.97
N GLU A 220 17.47 17.29 8.48
CA GLU A 220 16.02 17.17 8.22
C GLU A 220 15.62 17.27 6.74
N ASN A 221 16.49 17.86 5.91
CA ASN A 221 16.27 18.00 4.47
C ASN A 221 16.95 16.88 3.65
N ARG A 222 17.75 16.00 4.26
CA ARG A 222 18.45 14.88 3.60
C ARG A 222 17.52 13.70 3.32
N VAL A 223 16.44 13.94 2.59
CA VAL A 223 15.41 12.95 2.27
C VAL A 223 15.08 12.99 0.77
N ALA A 224 14.89 11.81 0.15
CA ALA A 224 14.17 11.72 -1.11
C ALA A 224 12.72 11.32 -0.85
N GLN A 225 11.77 12.01 -1.45
CA GLN A 225 10.34 11.75 -1.25
C GLN A 225 9.70 11.29 -2.57
N LEU A 226 9.28 10.03 -2.64
CA LEU A 226 8.43 9.54 -3.73
C LEU A 226 7.01 10.07 -3.46
N VAL A 227 6.59 11.10 -4.19
CA VAL A 227 5.31 11.80 -3.95
C VAL A 227 4.22 11.38 -4.93
N GLY A 228 4.38 10.28 -5.64
CA GLY A 228 3.33 9.70 -6.47
C GLY A 228 3.83 8.59 -7.39
N LEU A 229 2.96 7.62 -7.64
CA LEU A 229 3.06 6.55 -8.61
C LEU A 229 1.65 6.36 -9.20
N ARG A 230 1.51 6.44 -10.54
CA ARG A 230 0.21 6.29 -11.20
C ARG A 230 0.34 5.97 -12.67
N ILE A 231 -0.71 5.38 -13.24
CA ILE A 231 -0.86 5.34 -14.69
C ILE A 231 -1.52 6.64 -15.15
N ALA A 232 -0.86 7.34 -16.07
CA ALA A 232 -1.35 8.56 -16.70
C ALA A 232 -1.04 8.49 -18.20
N ASP A 233 -1.98 8.92 -19.05
CA ASP A 233 -1.79 9.01 -20.50
C ASP A 233 -1.20 7.73 -21.14
N LYS A 234 -1.65 6.58 -20.62
CA LYS A 234 -1.23 5.21 -20.97
C LYS A 234 0.19 4.79 -20.55
N ALA A 235 0.93 5.61 -19.81
CA ALA A 235 2.26 5.29 -19.29
C ALA A 235 2.28 5.18 -17.75
N LEU A 236 3.28 4.46 -17.21
CA LEU A 236 3.53 4.43 -15.77
C LEU A 236 4.36 5.66 -15.41
N THR A 237 3.87 6.43 -14.45
CA THR A 237 4.42 7.73 -14.07
C THR A 237 4.73 7.74 -12.58
N ALA A 238 5.84 8.38 -12.20
CA ALA A 238 6.23 8.55 -10.82
C ALA A 238 6.93 9.90 -10.63
N SER A 239 6.87 10.46 -9.41
CA SER A 239 7.49 11.74 -9.08
C SER A 239 8.29 11.66 -7.79
N ILE A 240 9.58 11.99 -7.88
CA ILE A 240 10.52 12.01 -6.74
C ILE A 240 10.96 13.46 -6.48
N SER A 241 10.99 13.85 -5.21
CA SER A 241 11.63 15.05 -4.68
C SER A 241 13.00 14.70 -4.08
N ILE A 242 13.97 15.62 -4.16
CA ILE A 242 15.26 15.52 -3.43
C ILE A 242 15.34 16.75 -2.52
N GLY A 243 15.10 16.53 -1.23
CA GLY A 243 14.78 17.58 -0.26
C GLY A 243 13.39 17.34 0.34
N ASN A 244 13.15 17.91 1.52
CA ASN A 244 11.84 17.84 2.17
C ASN A 244 10.87 18.84 1.54
N MET A 245 9.90 18.34 0.76
CA MET A 245 8.91 19.15 0.06
C MET A 245 7.89 19.78 1.02
N ASP A 246 7.71 19.25 2.24
CA ASP A 246 6.83 19.84 3.26
C ASP A 246 7.40 21.13 3.89
N THR A 247 8.71 21.38 3.73
CA THR A 247 9.43 22.54 4.27
C THR A 247 10.21 23.30 3.20
N ALA A 248 9.94 23.06 1.92
CA ALA A 248 10.65 23.67 0.80
C ALA A 248 10.14 25.09 0.50
N ASN A 249 11.04 26.08 0.52
CA ASN A 249 10.71 27.46 0.17
C ASN A 249 10.76 27.73 -1.35
N ASN A 250 11.52 26.95 -2.11
CA ASN A 250 11.57 27.04 -3.57
C ASN A 250 11.43 25.64 -4.22
N VAL A 251 11.10 25.62 -5.52
CA VAL A 251 10.74 24.43 -6.29
C VAL A 251 11.36 24.55 -7.68
N THR A 252 12.15 23.56 -8.11
CA THR A 252 12.81 23.53 -9.44
C THR A 252 12.39 22.26 -10.16
N VAL A 253 11.69 22.36 -11.29
CA VAL A 253 11.19 21.19 -12.03
C VAL A 253 12.26 20.71 -13.02
N ASN A 254 12.41 19.38 -13.18
CA ASN A 254 13.05 18.79 -14.36
C ASN A 254 12.03 17.89 -15.04
N VAL A 255 11.54 18.29 -16.21
CA VAL A 255 10.60 17.49 -17.00
C VAL A 255 11.40 16.63 -17.99
N PRO A 256 11.39 15.30 -17.88
CA PRO A 256 12.06 14.39 -18.80
C PRO A 256 11.56 14.53 -20.24
N GLY A 257 12.39 14.09 -21.19
CA GLY A 257 12.01 14.04 -22.60
C GLY A 257 10.91 13.00 -22.89
N ALA A 258 10.22 13.17 -24.01
CA ALA A 258 9.04 12.38 -24.41
C ALA A 258 9.29 10.87 -24.73
N GLN A 259 10.47 10.34 -24.40
CA GLN A 259 10.82 8.91 -24.49
C GLN A 259 11.37 8.34 -23.18
N THR A 260 11.43 9.13 -22.10
CA THR A 260 11.97 8.67 -20.82
C THR A 260 10.92 7.87 -20.05
N THR A 261 11.26 6.62 -19.74
CA THR A 261 10.47 5.70 -18.89
C THR A 261 11.15 5.53 -17.54
N LEU A 262 10.47 4.90 -16.57
CA LEU A 262 11.00 4.75 -15.22
C LEU A 262 12.29 3.90 -15.14
N THR A 263 12.66 3.15 -16.18
CA THR A 263 13.97 2.47 -16.25
C THR A 263 15.14 3.45 -16.32
N SER A 264 14.94 4.67 -16.83
CA SER A 264 15.95 5.73 -16.88
C SER A 264 16.01 6.60 -15.60
N MET A 265 15.22 6.30 -14.55
CA MET A 265 15.16 7.14 -13.33
C MET A 265 16.55 7.32 -12.69
N LYS A 266 17.39 6.29 -12.67
CA LYS A 266 18.75 6.28 -12.11
C LYS A 266 19.69 7.26 -12.82
N ASP A 267 19.63 7.30 -14.15
CA ASP A 267 20.45 8.22 -14.96
C ASP A 267 19.95 9.66 -14.79
N GLN A 268 18.63 9.85 -14.71
CA GLN A 268 18.03 11.14 -14.36
C GLN A 268 18.51 11.62 -12.98
N MET A 269 18.50 10.78 -11.93
CA MET A 269 19.02 11.17 -10.61
C MET A 269 20.52 11.47 -10.62
N SER A 270 21.30 10.80 -11.47
CA SER A 270 22.71 11.10 -11.71
C SER A 270 22.91 12.47 -12.38
N ALA A 271 22.01 12.86 -13.29
CA ALA A 271 21.98 14.22 -13.87
C ALA A 271 21.52 15.28 -12.84
N VAL A 272 20.54 14.98 -11.98
CA VAL A 272 20.17 15.89 -10.87
C VAL A 272 21.36 16.14 -9.93
N LYS A 273 22.15 15.11 -9.66
CA LYS A 273 23.38 15.19 -8.85
C LYS A 273 24.41 16.13 -9.47
N SER A 274 24.69 16.04 -10.78
CA SER A 274 25.67 16.92 -11.44
C SER A 274 25.18 18.38 -11.49
N GLN A 275 23.91 18.63 -11.82
CA GLN A 275 23.31 19.96 -11.77
C GLN A 275 23.36 20.57 -10.36
N THR A 276 23.10 19.76 -9.32
CA THR A 276 23.18 20.17 -7.91
C THR A 276 24.60 20.59 -7.53
N LEU A 277 25.61 19.83 -7.95
CA LEU A 277 27.02 20.14 -7.68
C LEU A 277 27.44 21.45 -8.37
N ALA A 278 27.01 21.68 -9.61
CA ALA A 278 27.22 22.94 -10.31
C ALA A 278 26.54 24.12 -9.59
N MET A 279 25.29 23.99 -9.15
CA MET A 279 24.60 25.04 -8.39
C MET A 279 25.31 25.40 -7.07
N ARG A 280 25.94 24.43 -6.40
CA ARG A 280 26.78 24.70 -5.21
C ARG A 280 28.02 25.52 -5.55
N SER A 281 28.69 25.27 -6.67
CA SER A 281 29.95 25.96 -7.01
C SER A 281 29.77 27.44 -7.38
N VAL A 282 28.57 27.86 -7.80
CA VAL A 282 28.24 29.28 -8.08
C VAL A 282 27.74 30.07 -6.86
N GLY A 283 27.86 29.52 -5.65
CA GLY A 283 27.47 30.24 -4.41
C GLY A 283 25.96 30.48 -4.26
N ALA A 284 25.14 29.73 -5.00
CA ALA A 284 23.69 29.86 -4.94
C ALA A 284 23.12 29.26 -3.63
N SER A 285 23.08 30.08 -2.58
CA SER A 285 22.39 29.78 -1.31
C SER A 285 20.91 29.41 -1.48
N GLY A 286 20.31 29.71 -2.65
CA GLY A 286 18.97 29.32 -3.07
C GLY A 286 18.74 27.81 -3.28
N LEU A 287 19.74 26.95 -3.04
CA LEU A 287 19.58 25.49 -3.03
C LEU A 287 18.75 24.93 -1.84
N MET A 288 18.25 25.79 -0.93
CA MET A 288 17.26 25.40 0.09
C MET A 288 15.85 25.37 -0.51
N GLY A 289 15.39 24.16 -0.81
CA GLY A 289 14.16 23.89 -1.57
C GLY A 289 14.44 23.95 -3.07
N SER A 290 14.62 22.81 -3.73
CA SER A 290 14.84 22.76 -5.19
C SER A 290 14.42 21.39 -5.73
N TRP A 291 13.10 21.19 -5.71
CA TRP A 291 12.35 20.10 -6.35
C TRP A 291 12.92 18.69 -6.09
N MET A 292 13.19 17.83 -7.09
CA MET A 292 13.23 18.07 -8.53
C MET A 292 12.32 17.09 -9.27
N GLY A 293 11.07 17.51 -9.50
CA GLY A 293 9.98 16.63 -9.92
C GLY A 293 10.09 16.13 -11.36
N SER A 294 10.68 14.95 -11.50
CA SER A 294 10.56 14.15 -12.71
C SER A 294 9.09 13.73 -12.91
N TRP A 295 8.56 13.97 -14.11
CA TRP A 295 7.32 13.41 -14.63
C TRP A 295 7.68 12.49 -15.79
N MET A 296 7.87 11.20 -15.52
CA MET A 296 8.12 10.22 -16.59
C MET A 296 6.85 9.57 -17.07
N GLY A 297 6.86 9.14 -18.33
CA GLY A 297 5.83 8.30 -18.90
C GLY A 297 5.38 8.72 -20.29
N PHE A 298 6.15 8.35 -21.31
CA PHE A 298 5.62 8.18 -22.66
C PHE A 298 6.33 7.03 -23.38
N ALA A 299 5.54 6.06 -23.83
CA ALA A 299 5.95 5.08 -24.83
C ALA A 299 4.88 5.06 -25.93
N ARG A 300 5.17 5.69 -27.07
CA ARG A 300 4.57 5.29 -28.36
C ARG A 300 5.61 4.44 -29.07
N ARG A 301 5.32 3.16 -29.31
CA ARG A 301 5.89 2.50 -30.49
C ARG A 301 5.39 3.29 -31.69
N ALA A 302 6.30 3.75 -32.55
CA ALA A 302 5.92 4.32 -33.83
C ALA A 302 5.24 3.22 -34.64
N GLY A 303 3.94 3.35 -34.88
CA GLY A 303 3.28 2.60 -35.93
C GLY A 303 3.93 3.00 -37.25
N VAL A 304 4.35 2.00 -38.04
CA VAL A 304 4.92 2.21 -39.38
C VAL A 304 3.95 3.06 -40.19
N MET A 305 4.39 4.24 -40.64
CA MET A 305 3.64 4.96 -41.68
C MET A 305 3.68 4.12 -42.96
N PRO A 306 2.54 3.88 -43.62
CA PRO A 306 2.57 3.52 -45.03
C PRO A 306 3.27 4.64 -45.80
N ARG A 307 4.29 4.30 -46.59
CA ARG A 307 4.73 5.19 -47.66
C ARG A 307 3.64 5.17 -48.72
N ASN A 308 2.88 6.26 -48.82
CA ASN A 308 2.05 6.49 -50.00
C ASN A 308 2.99 6.78 -51.18
N GLY A 309 2.99 5.85 -52.13
CA GLY A 309 3.38 6.02 -53.52
C GLY A 309 2.24 5.53 -54.38
#